data_AF-A0A430SG98-F1
#
_entry.id   AF-A0A430SG98-F1
#
_cell.length_a   1.000
_cell.length_b   1.000
_cell.length_c   1.000
_cell.angle_alpha   90.00
_cell.angle_beta   90.00
_cell.angle_gamma   90.00
#
_symmetry.space_group_name_H-M   'P 1'
#
loop_
_entity.id
_entity.type
_entity.pdbx_description
1 polymer ?
#
loop_
_entity_poly.entity_id
_entity_poly.type
_entity_poly.pdbx_seq_one_letter_code
_entity_poly.pdbx_strand_id
1 'polypeptide(L)'
;AQGVPALGEGVLPFLEETPEAWVLEWPIGAVPLSQYLGVADLERLEHWVREMARILASLKAQGVSHAPIPELCLVKGKRVWLAGVGLKELSGEPEKALAALARALAGERYPEFPLRETLERIEAKEDPLEVLFSEPAHAHGVQETEALTPETPGQEDRPLQDASSKPEEEPRLPSASRKVLSVDPVPEASNGQEVSPTKETTPPEGKTPSRPRVIRIEEPEEPPFTVVEPPRPRRRTLLLGLLGAVVLLGLALLFLRPSSPSGGGYVMEFRTDPPTERAEVYLLEVPEGSRMTPGQLLLTAPGRAEFDQKGVYRLRIRVPGRDPVDYLLEVPGPPLVIKVR
;
A
#
# COMPACT_ATOMS: atom_id res chain seq x y z
N ALA A 1 15.45 27.27 -20.61
CA ALA A 1 15.99 27.19 -19.23
C ALA A 1 17.51 27.13 -19.24
N GLN A 2 18.22 27.69 -18.24
CA GLN A 2 19.70 27.55 -18.13
C GLN A 2 20.07 26.66 -16.94
N GLY A 3 20.91 25.64 -17.17
CA GLY A 3 21.36 24.74 -16.11
C GLY A 3 21.87 23.42 -16.67
N VAL A 4 22.23 22.49 -15.77
CA VAL A 4 22.49 21.08 -16.12
C VAL A 4 21.53 20.24 -15.29
N PRO A 5 20.61 19.47 -15.88
CA PRO A 5 19.65 18.67 -15.11
C PRO A 5 20.40 17.62 -14.29
N ALA A 6 20.15 17.62 -12.98
CA ALA A 6 20.71 16.62 -12.09
C ALA A 6 19.78 15.40 -12.01
N LEU A 7 20.37 14.21 -11.86
CA LEU A 7 19.64 12.97 -11.65
C LEU A 7 19.86 12.48 -10.21
N GLY A 8 18.81 11.99 -9.57
CA GLY A 8 18.91 11.48 -8.21
C GLY A 8 17.58 10.91 -7.72
N GLU A 9 17.64 10.17 -6.63
CA GLU A 9 16.44 9.72 -5.92
C GLU A 9 15.68 10.94 -5.38
N GLY A 10 14.37 10.97 -5.59
CA GLY A 10 13.53 12.11 -5.21
C GLY A 10 13.65 13.34 -6.10
N VAL A 11 14.37 13.25 -7.23
CA VAL A 11 14.35 14.27 -8.30
C VAL A 11 13.43 13.79 -9.42
N LEU A 12 12.70 14.70 -10.06
CA LEU A 12 11.87 14.31 -11.21
C LEU A 12 12.72 13.81 -12.38
N PRO A 13 12.33 12.69 -13.03
CA PRO A 13 13.03 12.20 -14.20
C PRO A 13 13.03 13.24 -15.31
N PHE A 14 14.22 13.58 -15.80
CA PHE A 14 14.39 14.45 -16.94
C PHE A 14 14.18 13.66 -18.25
N LEU A 15 13.34 14.19 -19.14
CA LEU A 15 13.01 13.55 -20.42
C LEU A 15 13.74 14.21 -21.59
N GLU A 16 13.58 15.53 -21.73
CA GLU A 16 14.20 16.29 -22.82
C GLU A 16 14.40 17.76 -22.47
N GLU A 17 15.36 18.40 -23.14
CA GLU A 17 15.57 19.85 -23.09
C GLU A 17 15.14 20.45 -24.43
N THR A 18 14.23 21.41 -24.33
CA THR A 18 13.80 22.24 -25.47
C THR A 18 14.45 23.63 -25.35
N PRO A 19 14.45 24.44 -26.43
CA PRO A 19 15.01 25.80 -26.37
C PRO A 19 14.38 26.67 -25.25
N GLU A 20 13.12 26.41 -24.92
CA GLU A 20 12.34 27.22 -23.98
C GLU A 20 12.29 26.58 -22.58
N ALA A 21 12.12 25.26 -22.49
CA ALA A 21 11.83 24.56 -21.24
C ALA A 21 12.50 23.18 -21.11
N TRP A 22 12.59 22.68 -19.88
CA TRP A 22 12.89 21.27 -19.60
C TRP A 22 11.58 20.49 -19.47
N VAL A 23 11.54 19.32 -20.09
CA VAL A 23 10.41 18.40 -19.98
C VAL A 23 10.80 17.31 -18.99
N LEU A 24 9.96 17.17 -17.97
CA LEU A 24 10.15 16.24 -16.87
C LEU A 24 8.98 15.25 -16.84
N GLU A 25 9.21 14.04 -16.38
CA GLU A 25 8.16 13.06 -16.17
C GLU A 25 7.37 13.41 -14.90
N TRP A 26 6.07 13.63 -15.05
CA TRP A 26 5.18 13.91 -13.92
C TRP A 26 4.72 12.59 -13.26
N PRO A 27 5.02 12.34 -11.97
CA PRO A 27 4.60 11.11 -11.31
C PRO A 27 3.08 11.06 -11.19
N ILE A 28 2.48 9.93 -11.57
CA ILE A 28 1.02 9.77 -11.61
C ILE A 28 0.41 10.01 -10.22
N GLY A 29 -0.47 10.99 -10.13
CA GLY A 29 -1.18 11.38 -8.91
C GLY A 29 -0.36 12.23 -7.93
N ALA A 30 0.81 12.73 -8.33
CA ALA A 30 1.53 13.73 -7.55
C ALA A 30 0.95 15.13 -7.80
N VAL A 31 0.91 15.95 -6.75
CA VAL A 31 0.41 17.33 -6.79
C VAL A 31 1.49 18.30 -6.27
N PRO A 32 1.53 19.55 -6.75
CA PRO A 32 2.48 20.54 -6.24
C PRO A 32 2.17 20.93 -4.79
N LEU A 33 3.20 21.16 -3.99
CA LEU A 33 3.10 21.61 -2.60
C LEU A 33 2.39 22.95 -2.46
N SER A 34 2.35 23.77 -3.52
CA SER A 34 1.60 25.03 -3.56
C SER A 34 0.12 24.86 -3.23
N GLN A 35 -0.47 23.67 -3.43
CA GLN A 35 -1.86 23.37 -3.03
C GLN A 35 -2.07 23.28 -1.52
N TYR A 36 -1.00 23.05 -0.74
CA TYR A 36 -1.04 22.86 0.71
C TYR A 36 -0.56 24.08 1.50
N LEU A 37 -0.33 25.22 0.83
CA LEU A 37 0.12 26.45 1.50
C LEU A 37 -0.89 26.89 2.57
N GLY A 38 -0.41 27.04 3.80
CA GLY A 38 -1.19 27.44 4.98
C GLY A 38 -2.20 26.42 5.49
N VAL A 39 -2.31 25.24 4.85
CA VAL A 39 -3.34 24.23 5.17
C VAL A 39 -2.77 22.83 5.36
N ALA A 40 -1.44 22.66 5.32
CA ALA A 40 -0.82 21.36 5.47
C ALA A 40 -1.10 20.77 6.87
N ASP A 41 -1.44 19.49 6.90
CA ASP A 41 -1.47 18.74 8.15
C ASP A 41 -0.04 18.59 8.71
N LEU A 42 0.14 18.77 10.03
CA LEU A 42 1.45 18.85 10.65
C LEU A 42 2.20 17.51 10.63
N GLU A 43 1.49 16.39 10.80
CA GLU A 43 2.12 15.07 10.73
C GLU A 43 2.60 14.77 9.31
N ARG A 44 1.78 15.13 8.31
CA ARG A 44 2.16 14.97 6.90
C ARG A 44 3.30 15.91 6.51
N LEU A 45 3.26 17.16 6.97
CA LEU A 45 4.31 18.15 6.76
C LEU A 45 5.64 17.68 7.34
N GLU A 46 5.63 17.08 8.52
CA GLU A 46 6.84 16.51 9.13
C GLU A 46 7.50 15.50 8.19
N HIS A 47 6.73 14.56 7.65
CA HIS A 47 7.26 13.57 6.70
C HIS A 47 7.84 14.23 5.45
N TRP A 48 7.14 15.21 4.87
CA TRP A 48 7.62 15.91 3.68
C TRP A 48 8.91 16.67 3.94
N VAL A 49 9.01 17.39 5.06
CA VAL A 49 10.23 18.13 5.43
C VAL A 49 11.42 17.19 5.59
N ARG A 50 11.23 16.04 6.24
CA ARG A 50 12.29 15.05 6.42
C ARG A 50 12.73 14.42 5.10
N GLU A 51 11.80 14.04 4.24
CA GLU A 51 12.12 13.51 2.91
C GLU A 51 12.84 14.55 2.04
N MET A 52 12.36 15.80 2.02
CA MET A 52 13.04 16.87 1.30
C MET A 52 14.46 17.10 1.84
N ALA A 53 14.66 17.09 3.16
CA ALA A 53 15.98 17.24 3.75
C ALA A 53 16.95 16.14 3.27
N ARG A 54 16.49 14.89 3.15
CA ARG A 54 17.31 13.78 2.62
C ARG A 54 17.69 14.00 1.16
N ILE A 55 16.73 14.42 0.33
CA ILE A 55 16.97 14.71 -1.09
C ILE A 55 17.97 15.86 -1.23
N LEU A 56 17.77 16.95 -0.49
CA LEU A 56 18.65 18.12 -0.53
C LEU A 56 20.06 17.82 -0.04
N ALA A 57 20.21 17.02 1.02
CA ALA A 57 21.52 16.59 1.50
C ALA A 57 22.25 15.72 0.47
N SER A 58 21.54 14.80 -0.20
CA SER A 58 22.09 13.99 -1.30
C SER A 58 22.55 14.86 -2.47
N LEU A 59 21.75 15.86 -2.86
CA LEU A 59 22.11 16.82 -3.90
C LEU A 59 23.32 17.66 -3.52
N LYS A 60 23.38 18.14 -2.27
CA LYS A 60 24.53 18.88 -1.74
C LYS A 60 25.80 18.05 -1.76
N ALA A 61 25.73 16.75 -1.43
CA ALA A 61 26.85 15.82 -1.53
C ALA A 61 27.34 15.63 -2.98
N GLN A 62 26.44 15.77 -3.96
CA GLN A 62 26.78 15.77 -5.39
C GLN A 62 27.28 17.13 -5.91
N GLY A 63 27.39 18.14 -5.03
CA GLY A 63 27.79 19.51 -5.39
C GLY A 63 26.69 20.32 -6.09
N VAL A 64 25.43 19.88 -6.02
CA VAL A 64 24.28 20.56 -6.63
C VAL A 64 23.54 21.35 -5.55
N SER A 65 23.59 22.69 -5.65
CA SER A 65 22.79 23.56 -4.78
C SER A 65 21.39 23.73 -5.34
N HIS A 66 20.36 23.49 -4.52
CA HIS A 66 18.97 23.60 -4.94
C HIS A 66 18.10 24.19 -3.81
N ALA A 67 17.33 25.22 -4.13
CA ALA A 67 16.36 25.85 -3.26
C ALA A 67 14.94 25.41 -3.68
N PRO A 68 14.28 24.52 -2.90
CA PRO A 68 12.93 24.04 -3.23
C PRO A 68 11.91 25.17 -3.17
N ILE A 69 11.00 25.20 -4.16
CA ILE A 69 9.83 26.10 -4.18
C ILE A 69 8.52 25.32 -4.23
N PRO A 70 7.42 25.82 -3.64
CA PRO A 70 6.16 25.07 -3.52
C PRO A 70 5.59 24.56 -4.86
N GLU A 71 5.75 25.32 -5.94
CA GLU A 71 5.21 25.02 -7.26
C GLU A 71 5.94 23.88 -7.96
N LEU A 72 7.22 23.67 -7.62
CA LEU A 72 8.11 22.69 -8.24
C LEU A 72 8.45 21.51 -7.32
N CYS A 73 7.87 21.48 -6.12
CA CYS A 73 7.96 20.33 -5.22
C CYS A 73 6.66 19.55 -5.29
N LEU A 74 6.71 18.31 -5.78
CA LEU A 74 5.54 17.46 -5.93
C LEU A 74 5.44 16.48 -4.77
N VAL A 75 4.21 16.17 -4.36
CA VAL A 75 3.94 15.22 -3.26
C VAL A 75 2.85 14.24 -3.62
N LYS A 76 2.96 13.03 -3.06
CA LYS A 76 1.94 11.98 -3.10
C LYS A 76 2.02 11.14 -1.82
N GLY A 77 1.03 11.28 -0.95
CA GLY A 77 1.10 10.68 0.39
C GLY A 77 2.31 11.20 1.14
N LYS A 78 3.27 10.34 1.49
CA LYS A 78 4.53 10.69 2.17
C LYS A 78 5.71 10.92 1.23
N ARG A 79 5.57 10.62 -0.06
CA ARG A 79 6.65 10.78 -1.06
C ARG A 79 6.74 12.22 -1.52
N VAL A 80 7.97 12.66 -1.80
CA VAL A 80 8.27 13.99 -2.34
C VAL A 80 9.18 13.86 -3.56
N TRP A 81 8.97 14.73 -4.55
CA TRP A 81 9.83 14.88 -5.72
C TRP A 81 10.17 16.34 -5.96
N LEU A 82 11.42 16.64 -6.30
CA LEU A 82 11.89 17.97 -6.64
C LEU A 82 12.03 18.11 -8.17
N ALA A 83 11.36 19.12 -8.73
CA ALA A 83 11.49 19.50 -10.13
C ALA A 83 12.53 20.62 -10.30
N GLY A 84 13.16 20.68 -11.47
CA GLY A 84 14.07 21.79 -11.82
C GLY A 84 15.43 21.74 -11.10
N VAL A 85 15.83 20.60 -10.55
CA VAL A 85 17.14 20.46 -9.91
C VAL A 85 18.26 20.66 -10.94
N GLY A 86 19.16 21.60 -10.65
CA GLY A 86 20.23 22.02 -11.56
C GLY A 86 19.90 23.24 -12.43
N LEU A 87 18.68 23.79 -12.34
CA LEU A 87 18.36 25.11 -12.88
C LEU A 87 19.10 26.20 -12.10
N LYS A 88 19.71 27.15 -12.81
CA LYS A 88 20.43 28.27 -12.17
C LYS A 88 19.52 29.15 -11.31
N GLU A 89 18.27 29.33 -11.71
CA GLU A 89 17.29 30.15 -10.98
C GLU A 89 16.90 29.54 -9.62
N LEU A 90 17.01 28.21 -9.51
CA LEU A 90 16.75 27.48 -8.27
C LEU A 90 18.04 27.15 -7.52
N SER A 91 19.19 27.70 -7.95
CA SER A 91 20.43 27.58 -7.21
C SER A 91 20.40 28.54 -6.03
N GLY A 92 20.29 28.01 -4.82
CA GLY A 92 20.25 28.80 -3.59
C GLY A 92 20.59 27.97 -2.36
N GLU A 93 20.37 28.55 -1.18
CA GLU A 93 20.63 27.90 0.11
C GLU A 93 19.49 26.91 0.45
N PRO A 94 19.74 25.59 0.43
CA PRO A 94 18.70 24.58 0.67
C PRO A 94 18.11 24.68 2.07
N GLU A 95 18.94 24.99 3.08
CA GLU A 95 18.55 25.08 4.49
C GLU A 95 17.49 26.17 4.71
N LYS A 96 17.76 27.36 4.17
CA LYS A 96 16.85 28.51 4.27
C LYS A 96 15.56 28.28 3.49
N ALA A 97 15.66 27.72 2.29
CA ALA A 97 14.51 27.45 1.45
C ALA A 97 13.59 26.38 2.08
N LEU A 98 14.14 25.32 2.67
CA LEU A 98 13.37 24.29 3.37
C LEU A 98 12.62 24.86 4.59
N ALA A 99 13.29 25.67 5.41
CA ALA A 99 12.67 26.31 6.57
C ALA A 99 11.54 27.30 6.15
N ALA A 100 11.78 28.11 5.12
CA ALA A 100 10.76 29.00 4.57
C ALA A 100 9.56 28.24 3.99
N LEU A 101 9.80 27.14 3.28
CA LEU A 101 8.77 26.27 2.74
C LEU A 101 7.93 25.63 3.85
N ALA A 102 8.56 25.11 4.91
CA ALA A 102 7.86 24.53 6.05
C ALA A 102 6.94 25.56 6.74
N ARG A 103 7.42 26.81 6.92
CA ARG A 103 6.59 27.92 7.43
C ARG A 103 5.40 28.21 6.54
N ALA A 104 5.63 28.32 5.24
CA ALA A 104 4.58 28.63 4.28
C ALA A 104 3.51 27.53 4.21
N LEU A 105 3.89 26.27 4.38
CA LEU A 105 2.97 25.12 4.41
C LEU A 105 2.17 25.03 5.71
N ALA A 106 2.83 25.22 6.87
CA ALA A 106 2.15 25.19 8.17
C ALA A 106 1.26 26.42 8.42
N GLY A 107 1.59 27.58 7.82
CA GLY A 107 0.87 28.83 8.02
C GLY A 107 0.81 29.23 9.48
N GLU A 108 -0.39 29.58 9.95
CA GLU A 108 -0.66 29.96 11.34
C GLU A 108 -0.33 28.86 12.36
N ARG A 109 -0.31 27.59 11.93
CA ARG A 109 0.00 26.43 12.78
C ARG A 109 1.50 26.16 12.91
N TYR A 110 2.36 26.96 12.29
CA TYR A 110 3.82 26.82 12.39
C TYR A 110 4.36 26.80 13.84
N PRO A 111 3.82 27.58 14.80
CA PRO A 111 4.25 27.51 16.21
C PRO A 111 4.06 26.13 16.85
N GLU A 112 3.08 25.36 16.39
CA GLU A 112 2.76 24.01 16.88
C GLU A 112 3.57 22.91 16.18
N PHE A 113 4.36 23.27 15.16
CA PHE A 113 5.05 22.29 14.32
C PHE A 113 6.23 21.63 15.08
N PRO A 114 6.29 20.29 15.19
CA PRO A 114 7.30 19.60 16.00
C PRO A 114 8.75 19.90 15.60
N LEU A 115 9.03 20.12 14.30
CA LEU A 115 10.37 20.38 13.80
C LEU A 115 10.75 21.86 13.77
N ARG A 116 9.91 22.75 14.30
CA ARG A 116 10.11 24.21 14.24
C ARG A 116 11.50 24.63 14.72
N GLU A 117 11.88 24.24 15.95
CA GLU A 117 13.16 24.63 16.55
C GLU A 117 14.35 24.06 15.79
N THR A 118 14.22 22.83 15.28
CA THR A 118 15.28 22.19 14.50
C THR A 118 15.48 22.92 13.17
N LEU A 119 14.39 23.31 12.49
CA LEU A 119 14.46 24.09 11.26
C LEU A 119 15.03 25.49 11.47
N GLU A 120 14.73 26.14 12.60
CA GLU A 120 15.29 27.44 12.95
C GLU A 120 16.81 27.37 13.15
N ARG A 121 17.32 26.33 13.84
CA ARG A 121 18.77 26.10 13.98
C ARG A 121 19.45 25.76 12.65
N ILE A 122 18.79 24.99 11.79
CA ILE A 122 19.28 24.67 10.44
C ILE A 122 19.35 25.93 9.57
N GLU A 123 18.32 26.81 9.61
CA GLU A 123 18.36 28.09 8.90
C GLU A 123 19.47 29.00 9.43
N ALA A 124 19.73 28.97 10.74
CA ALA A 124 20.86 29.66 11.37
C ALA A 124 22.23 29.03 11.06
N LYS A 125 22.26 27.89 10.35
CA LYS A 125 23.46 27.10 10.01
C LYS A 125 24.19 26.55 11.23
N GLU A 126 23.48 26.38 12.35
CA GLU A 126 24.00 25.76 13.58
C GLU A 126 23.99 24.24 13.47
N ASP A 127 22.91 23.68 12.91
CA ASP A 127 22.71 22.25 12.69
C ASP A 127 22.72 21.91 11.19
N PRO A 128 23.24 20.74 10.81
CA PRO A 128 23.20 20.27 9.42
C PRO A 128 21.84 19.59 9.10
N LEU A 129 21.51 19.43 7.82
CA LEU A 129 20.20 18.89 7.37
C LEU A 129 19.96 17.45 7.88
N GLU A 130 21.03 16.70 8.12
CA GLU A 130 21.05 15.31 8.55
C GLU A 130 20.37 15.09 9.92
N VAL A 131 20.28 16.14 10.75
CA VAL A 131 19.57 16.07 12.04
C VAL A 131 18.08 15.74 11.85
N LEU A 132 17.50 16.12 10.70
CA LEU A 132 16.10 15.84 10.36
C LEU A 132 15.86 14.38 9.95
N PHE A 133 16.87 13.53 9.85
CA PHE A 133 16.67 12.16 9.34
C PHE A 133 16.08 11.21 10.38
N SER A 134 16.27 11.52 11.66
CA SER A 134 15.83 10.70 12.79
C SER A 134 14.32 10.77 12.96
N GLU A 135 13.59 9.71 12.60
CA GLU A 135 12.16 9.60 12.86
C GLU A 135 11.85 9.80 14.35
N PRO A 136 10.69 10.39 14.70
CA PRO A 136 10.23 10.31 16.08
C PRO A 136 9.91 8.84 16.36
N ALA A 137 10.75 8.18 17.16
CA ALA A 137 10.39 6.92 17.78
C ALA A 137 9.03 7.15 18.46
N HIS A 138 8.01 6.41 18.02
CA HIS A 138 6.68 6.46 18.62
C HIS A 138 6.80 6.42 20.14
N ALA A 139 6.43 7.53 20.78
CA ALA A 139 6.41 7.67 22.23
C ALA A 139 5.23 6.85 22.80
N HIS A 140 5.30 5.53 22.76
CA HIS A 140 4.48 4.61 23.56
C HIS A 140 5.35 3.45 24.06
N GLY A 141 5.61 3.46 25.38
CA GLY A 141 6.33 2.45 26.16
C GLY A 141 7.76 2.88 26.47
N VAL A 142 8.25 2.94 27.71
CA VAL A 142 7.79 2.39 28.99
C VAL A 142 8.41 3.27 30.10
N GLN A 143 7.72 3.37 31.23
CA GLN A 143 8.26 3.88 32.49
C GLN A 143 9.52 3.12 32.93
N GLU A 144 10.34 3.83 33.73
CA GLU A 144 11.32 3.33 34.70
C GLU A 144 12.56 2.57 34.20
N THR A 145 13.69 3.26 34.20
CA THR A 145 14.82 2.99 35.13
C THR A 145 15.77 4.20 35.07
N GLU A 146 15.69 5.08 36.06
CA GLU A 146 16.70 5.19 37.11
C GLU A 146 18.14 5.31 36.59
N ALA A 147 18.64 6.54 36.72
CA ALA A 147 19.98 6.92 37.17
C ALA A 147 21.10 5.89 36.97
N LEU A 148 22.11 6.28 36.20
CA LEU A 148 23.48 6.41 36.70
C LEU A 148 24.34 7.11 35.65
N THR A 149 24.80 8.29 36.02
CA THR A 149 25.97 8.99 35.49
C THR A 149 27.16 8.04 35.29
N PRO A 150 27.98 8.27 34.26
CA PRO A 150 29.41 8.07 34.39
C PRO A 150 30.13 9.41 34.24
N GLU A 151 30.91 9.72 35.27
CA GLU A 151 31.85 10.82 35.28
C GLU A 151 32.97 10.64 34.25
N THR A 152 33.49 11.79 33.85
CA THR A 152 34.65 12.14 33.02
C THR A 152 35.92 11.28 33.24
N PRO A 153 36.80 11.16 32.21
CA PRO A 153 37.82 10.11 32.13
C PRO A 153 39.15 10.49 32.81
N GLY A 154 39.77 9.50 33.46
CA GLY A 154 41.12 9.56 34.03
C GLY A 154 42.15 8.84 33.14
N GLN A 155 42.95 9.65 32.45
CA GLN A 155 44.41 9.57 32.26
C GLN A 155 45.15 8.31 32.79
N GLU A 156 45.93 7.64 31.93
CA GLU A 156 47.42 7.64 31.95
C GLU A 156 48.03 6.50 31.10
N ASP A 157 48.97 6.93 30.24
CA ASP A 157 50.25 6.32 29.91
C ASP A 157 50.37 4.98 29.12
N ARG A 158 50.60 5.20 27.80
CA ARG A 158 51.61 4.60 26.88
C ARG A 158 52.84 3.92 27.57
N PRO A 159 53.64 3.02 26.91
CA PRO A 159 54.12 3.21 25.52
C PRO A 159 54.52 1.99 24.63
N LEU A 160 54.60 2.28 23.32
CA LEU A 160 55.57 1.86 22.29
C LEU A 160 55.75 0.35 21.96
N GLN A 161 55.47 -0.01 20.70
CA GLN A 161 56.52 -0.51 19.79
C GLN A 161 56.11 -0.47 18.31
N ASP A 162 57.15 -0.22 17.51
CA ASP A 162 57.21 0.27 16.15
C ASP A 162 56.87 -0.71 15.02
N ALA A 163 56.84 -0.12 13.81
CA ALA A 163 57.16 -0.69 12.50
C ALA A 163 55.99 -1.30 11.70
N SER A 164 55.85 -1.09 10.39
CA SER A 164 56.52 -0.26 9.39
C SER A 164 55.78 -0.52 8.05
N SER A 165 55.80 0.48 7.16
CA SER A 165 55.68 0.36 5.69
C SER A 165 54.30 0.17 5.01
N LYS A 166 53.93 1.22 4.26
CA LYS A 166 53.05 1.36 3.06
C LYS A 166 53.60 0.54 1.85
N PRO A 167 53.02 0.53 0.61
CA PRO A 167 51.69 0.93 0.07
C PRO A 167 51.07 -0.06 -0.98
N GLU A 168 49.88 0.30 -1.51
CA GLU A 168 49.30 0.00 -2.86
C GLU A 168 48.94 -1.44 -3.28
N GLU A 169 47.64 -1.70 -3.57
CA GLU A 169 47.14 -2.16 -4.88
C GLU A 169 45.58 -2.19 -4.94
N GLU A 170 45.00 -1.41 -5.85
CA GLU A 170 43.68 -1.63 -6.48
C GLU A 170 43.97 -2.07 -7.94
N PRO A 171 43.03 -2.51 -8.80
CA PRO A 171 41.70 -3.12 -8.63
C PRO A 171 41.61 -4.47 -9.41
N ARG A 172 40.51 -5.24 -9.30
CA ARG A 172 40.07 -6.19 -10.36
C ARG A 172 38.66 -6.78 -10.14
N LEU A 173 37.71 -6.33 -10.97
CA LEU A 173 36.62 -7.13 -11.58
C LEU A 173 37.13 -7.56 -12.99
N PRO A 174 36.66 -8.65 -13.66
CA PRO A 174 35.24 -9.01 -13.82
C PRO A 174 34.93 -10.53 -13.92
N SER A 175 33.65 -10.92 -13.89
CA SER A 175 33.13 -11.91 -14.87
C SER A 175 31.60 -12.01 -14.84
N ALA A 176 31.04 -11.93 -16.04
CA ALA A 176 29.64 -12.12 -16.36
C ALA A 176 29.22 -13.59 -16.25
N SER A 177 27.98 -13.85 -15.85
CA SER A 177 27.33 -15.15 -16.02
C SER A 177 25.83 -14.97 -16.14
N ARG A 178 25.42 -14.75 -17.39
CA ARG A 178 24.07 -14.88 -17.94
C ARG A 178 23.53 -16.29 -17.62
N LYS A 179 22.36 -16.42 -16.96
CA LYS A 179 21.56 -17.65 -17.01
C LYS A 179 20.11 -17.32 -17.35
N VAL A 180 19.69 -17.96 -18.43
CA VAL A 180 18.46 -17.83 -19.19
C VAL A 180 17.39 -18.73 -18.57
N LEU A 181 16.15 -18.27 -18.67
CA LEU A 181 14.90 -18.94 -18.33
C LEU A 181 14.83 -20.34 -18.97
N SER A 182 14.56 -21.37 -18.16
CA SER A 182 14.25 -22.72 -18.65
C SER A 182 12.73 -22.93 -18.59
N VAL A 183 12.15 -23.09 -19.78
CA VAL A 183 10.77 -23.49 -20.05
C VAL A 183 10.78 -25.00 -20.18
N ASP A 184 10.01 -25.71 -19.36
CA ASP A 184 9.77 -27.15 -19.54
C ASP A 184 8.54 -27.38 -20.43
N PRO A 185 8.66 -28.15 -21.53
CA PRO A 185 7.53 -28.55 -22.35
C PRO A 185 6.91 -29.87 -21.88
N VAL A 186 5.57 -29.91 -21.94
CA VAL A 186 4.70 -31.08 -21.81
C VAL A 186 4.92 -32.08 -22.95
N PRO A 187 4.84 -33.40 -22.69
CA PRO A 187 4.44 -34.36 -23.71
C PRO A 187 3.18 -35.17 -23.31
N GLU A 188 2.20 -35.16 -24.21
CA GLU A 188 1.03 -36.05 -24.21
C GLU A 188 1.35 -37.45 -24.77
N ALA A 189 0.71 -38.45 -24.14
CA ALA A 189 -0.01 -39.61 -24.71
C ALA A 189 0.62 -40.48 -25.82
N SER A 190 0.75 -41.80 -25.56
CA SER A 190 -0.23 -42.81 -26.02
C SER A 190 0.29 -44.25 -26.03
N ASN A 191 -0.61 -45.15 -25.58
CA ASN A 191 -0.88 -46.52 -26.03
C ASN A 191 0.14 -47.67 -25.87
N GLY A 192 -0.39 -48.79 -25.36
CA GLY A 192 0.18 -50.14 -25.54
C GLY A 192 -0.40 -51.16 -24.56
N GLN A 193 -1.24 -52.06 -25.06
CA GLN A 193 -2.06 -53.05 -24.35
C GLN A 193 -1.38 -54.44 -24.30
N GLU A 194 -1.88 -55.31 -23.40
CA GLU A 194 -2.00 -56.79 -23.47
C GLU A 194 -1.15 -57.75 -22.59
N VAL A 195 -1.89 -58.44 -21.70
CA VAL A 195 -2.05 -59.91 -21.49
C VAL A 195 -1.07 -60.71 -20.58
N SER A 196 -1.58 -60.98 -19.35
CA SER A 196 -1.77 -62.25 -18.55
C SER A 196 -0.67 -63.34 -18.44
N PRO A 197 -0.82 -64.48 -17.67
CA PRO A 197 -1.78 -64.90 -16.61
C PRO A 197 -1.19 -65.72 -15.40
N THR A 198 -2.09 -66.23 -14.52
CA THR A 198 -1.99 -67.50 -13.72
C THR A 198 -1.24 -67.42 -12.37
N LYS A 199 -1.80 -67.82 -11.21
CA LYS A 199 -2.15 -69.21 -10.84
C LYS A 199 -3.01 -69.35 -9.56
N GLU A 200 -3.88 -70.36 -9.63
CA GLU A 200 -4.57 -71.27 -8.66
C GLU A 200 -4.16 -71.20 -7.18
N THR A 201 -4.94 -71.60 -6.16
CA THR A 201 -5.33 -73.00 -5.87
C THR A 201 -6.35 -73.04 -4.71
N THR A 202 -7.50 -73.69 -4.90
CA THR A 202 -8.32 -74.39 -3.87
C THR A 202 -7.69 -75.78 -3.64
N PRO A 203 -7.94 -76.60 -2.57
CA PRO A 203 -9.26 -77.20 -2.25
C PRO A 203 -9.37 -77.74 -0.76
N PRO A 204 -10.07 -78.86 -0.40
CA PRO A 204 -11.35 -78.85 0.36
C PRO A 204 -11.45 -79.96 1.47
N GLU A 205 -12.67 -80.52 1.70
CA GLU A 205 -13.04 -81.78 2.41
C GLU A 205 -13.15 -81.76 3.95
N GLY A 206 -14.07 -82.47 4.63
CA GLY A 206 -15.10 -83.43 4.23
C GLY A 206 -15.69 -84.18 5.45
N LYS A 207 -16.99 -84.53 5.35
CA LYS A 207 -17.71 -85.76 5.80
C LYS A 207 -17.58 -86.33 7.24
N THR A 208 -18.75 -86.35 7.90
CA THR A 208 -19.45 -87.30 8.82
C THR A 208 -19.04 -88.79 8.85
N PRO A 209 -19.60 -89.71 9.72
CA PRO A 209 -20.41 -89.60 10.98
C PRO A 209 -20.06 -90.66 12.10
N SER A 210 -20.70 -90.64 13.29
CA SER A 210 -21.46 -91.78 13.89
C SER A 210 -21.88 -91.61 15.39
N ARG A 211 -23.14 -92.01 15.65
CA ARG A 211 -24.10 -91.92 16.80
C ARG A 211 -23.71 -92.65 18.12
N PRO A 212 -24.52 -92.71 19.24
CA PRO A 212 -26.00 -92.51 19.37
C PRO A 212 -26.63 -91.82 20.63
N ARG A 213 -27.89 -91.36 20.45
CA ARG A 213 -29.07 -91.26 21.38
C ARG A 213 -28.94 -90.32 22.60
N VAL A 214 -29.84 -89.35 22.81
CA VAL A 214 -31.25 -89.49 23.24
C VAL A 214 -32.15 -88.44 22.58
N ILE A 215 -33.32 -88.89 22.13
CA ILE A 215 -34.41 -88.14 21.49
C ILE A 215 -35.37 -87.68 22.60
N ARG A 216 -35.86 -86.44 22.56
CA ARG A 216 -37.16 -86.10 23.15
C ARG A 216 -37.94 -85.13 22.26
N ILE A 217 -38.73 -85.77 21.40
CA ILE A 217 -40.09 -85.47 20.95
C ILE A 217 -40.31 -84.11 20.27
N GLU A 218 -40.56 -84.25 18.97
CA GLU A 218 -41.14 -83.30 18.02
C GLU A 218 -42.55 -82.86 18.45
N GLU A 219 -42.90 -81.61 18.14
CA GLU A 219 -44.12 -81.42 17.33
C GLU A 219 -43.97 -80.18 16.44
N PRO A 220 -44.17 -80.32 15.11
CA PRO A 220 -44.13 -79.26 14.12
C PRO A 220 -45.55 -78.73 13.82
N GLU A 221 -45.66 -77.47 13.40
CA GLU A 221 -46.39 -77.02 12.20
C GLU A 221 -46.48 -75.49 12.17
N GLU A 222 -45.86 -74.90 11.14
CA GLU A 222 -45.97 -73.49 10.76
C GLU A 222 -47.38 -73.18 10.23
N PRO A 223 -47.73 -71.90 10.12
CA PRO A 223 -48.05 -71.46 8.76
C PRO A 223 -47.24 -70.21 8.35
N PRO A 224 -47.05 -70.02 7.04
CA PRO A 224 -45.96 -69.24 6.51
C PRO A 224 -46.32 -67.75 6.51
N PHE A 225 -45.42 -66.94 7.01
CA PHE A 225 -45.34 -65.54 6.61
C PHE A 225 -43.88 -65.23 6.33
N THR A 226 -43.59 -65.01 5.05
CA THR A 226 -42.39 -64.31 4.60
C THR A 226 -42.42 -62.92 5.23
N VAL A 227 -41.77 -62.77 6.38
CA VAL A 227 -41.48 -61.45 6.92
C VAL A 227 -40.40 -60.87 6.02
N VAL A 228 -40.85 -60.12 5.02
CA VAL A 228 -40.03 -59.18 4.27
C VAL A 228 -39.31 -58.32 5.31
N GLU A 229 -37.99 -58.47 5.43
CA GLU A 229 -37.18 -57.56 6.24
C GLU A 229 -37.51 -56.14 5.77
N PRO A 230 -37.97 -55.24 6.66
CA PRO A 230 -38.13 -53.85 6.27
C PRO A 230 -36.75 -53.34 5.84
N PRO A 231 -36.63 -52.65 4.68
CA PRO A 231 -35.35 -52.16 4.22
C PRO A 231 -34.74 -51.33 5.33
N ARG A 232 -33.54 -51.71 5.79
CA ARG A 232 -32.83 -51.02 6.87
C ARG A 232 -32.93 -49.53 6.61
N PRO A 233 -33.46 -48.74 7.55
CA PRO A 233 -33.69 -47.33 7.27
C PRO A 233 -32.34 -46.72 6.95
N ARG A 234 -32.20 -46.21 5.73
CA ARG A 234 -31.05 -45.48 5.19
C ARG A 234 -30.89 -44.13 5.91
N ARG A 235 -31.17 -44.07 7.22
CA ARG A 235 -31.13 -42.89 8.08
C ARG A 235 -29.72 -42.32 8.15
N ARG A 236 -28.67 -43.14 8.08
CA ARG A 236 -27.28 -42.64 8.04
C ARG A 236 -26.97 -41.86 6.77
N THR A 237 -27.39 -42.32 5.59
CA THR A 237 -27.18 -41.56 4.35
C THR A 237 -28.11 -40.37 4.24
N LEU A 238 -29.30 -40.44 4.83
CA LEU A 238 -30.24 -39.32 4.89
C LEU A 238 -29.75 -38.22 5.85
N LEU A 239 -29.19 -38.58 7.01
CA LEU A 239 -28.55 -37.64 7.95
C LEU A 239 -27.26 -37.06 7.37
N LEU A 240 -26.42 -37.87 6.70
CA LEU A 240 -25.23 -37.33 6.01
C LEU A 240 -25.62 -36.42 4.84
N GLY A 241 -26.66 -36.78 4.08
CA GLY A 241 -27.18 -35.95 3.00
C GLY A 241 -27.76 -34.64 3.51
N LEU A 242 -28.48 -34.67 4.63
CA LEU A 242 -28.98 -33.47 5.30
C LEU A 242 -27.83 -32.60 5.83
N LEU A 243 -26.82 -33.20 6.46
CA LEU A 243 -25.65 -32.46 6.94
C LEU A 243 -24.85 -31.85 5.78
N GLY A 244 -24.66 -32.61 4.70
CA GLY A 244 -24.03 -32.12 3.47
C GLY A 244 -24.84 -30.98 2.83
N ALA A 245 -26.17 -31.08 2.83
CA ALA A 245 -27.05 -30.02 2.34
C ALA A 245 -27.01 -28.77 3.24
N VAL A 246 -26.93 -28.92 4.56
CA VAL A 246 -26.79 -27.79 5.50
C VAL A 246 -25.41 -27.12 5.35
N VAL A 247 -24.34 -27.90 5.15
CA VAL A 247 -23.00 -27.37 4.89
C VAL A 247 -22.97 -26.65 3.54
N LEU A 248 -23.54 -27.24 2.48
CA LEU A 248 -23.64 -26.60 1.17
C LEU A 248 -24.54 -25.37 1.19
N LEU A 249 -25.64 -25.37 1.95
CA LEU A 249 -26.51 -24.22 2.12
C LEU A 249 -25.82 -23.12 2.93
N GLY A 250 -25.05 -23.48 3.96
CA GLY A 250 -24.20 -22.55 4.70
C GLY A 250 -23.12 -21.94 3.83
N LEU A 251 -22.46 -22.75 2.99
CA LEU A 251 -21.47 -22.28 2.01
C LEU A 251 -22.11 -21.38 0.95
N ALA A 252 -23.26 -21.80 0.41
CA ALA A 252 -24.02 -21.02 -0.56
C ALA A 252 -24.49 -19.69 0.04
N LEU A 253 -24.95 -19.64 1.29
CA LEU A 253 -25.28 -18.39 1.99
C LEU A 253 -24.04 -17.52 2.26
N LEU A 254 -22.86 -18.11 2.36
CA LEU A 254 -21.59 -17.39 2.50
C LEU A 254 -21.16 -16.77 1.16
N PHE A 255 -21.44 -17.45 0.03
CA PHE A 255 -21.20 -16.93 -1.33
C PHE A 255 -22.31 -16.00 -1.84
N LEU A 256 -23.57 -16.21 -1.40
CA LEU A 256 -24.71 -15.33 -1.66
C LEU A 256 -24.83 -14.24 -0.59
N ARG A 257 -23.82 -14.06 0.27
CA ARG A 257 -23.82 -12.97 1.25
C ARG A 257 -23.98 -11.69 0.43
N PRO A 258 -25.14 -11.01 0.50
CA PRO A 258 -25.29 -9.73 -0.19
C PRO A 258 -24.16 -8.89 0.35
N SER A 259 -23.32 -8.36 -0.54
CA SER A 259 -22.35 -7.34 -0.17
C SER A 259 -23.16 -6.34 0.64
N SER A 260 -22.94 -6.33 1.96
CA SER A 260 -23.66 -5.41 2.82
C SER A 260 -23.42 -4.04 2.19
N PRO A 261 -24.44 -3.18 2.04
CA PRO A 261 -24.17 -1.77 1.82
C PRO A 261 -23.36 -1.36 3.05
N SER A 262 -22.04 -1.36 2.90
CA SER A 262 -21.09 -0.97 3.93
C SER A 262 -21.52 0.42 4.36
N GLY A 263 -21.84 0.52 5.65
CA GLY A 263 -22.60 1.62 6.21
C GLY A 263 -21.96 2.98 5.98
N GLY A 264 -22.83 3.98 5.88
CA GLY A 264 -22.53 5.39 6.09
C GLY A 264 -21.54 5.97 5.08
N GLY A 265 -22.04 6.33 3.90
CA GLY A 265 -21.26 7.18 3.01
C GLY A 265 -20.87 8.49 3.70
N TYR A 266 -19.64 8.94 3.48
CA TYR A 266 -19.15 10.25 3.88
C TYR A 266 -19.92 11.32 3.09
N VAL A 267 -20.78 12.07 3.77
CA VAL A 267 -21.57 13.14 3.13
C VAL A 267 -20.71 14.39 3.02
N MET A 268 -20.51 14.85 1.79
CA MET A 268 -19.83 16.11 1.49
C MET A 268 -20.84 17.13 0.97
N GLU A 269 -20.72 18.37 1.44
CA GLU A 269 -21.56 19.49 0.98
C GLU A 269 -20.82 20.33 -0.06
N PHE A 270 -21.50 20.61 -1.16
CA PHE A 270 -21.01 21.43 -2.28
C PHE A 270 -21.85 22.69 -2.34
N ARG A 271 -21.19 23.84 -2.24
CA ARG A 271 -21.81 25.17 -2.34
C ARG A 271 -21.30 25.87 -3.59
N THR A 272 -22.10 26.74 -4.16
CA THR A 272 -21.70 27.63 -5.25
C THR A 272 -21.65 29.06 -4.77
N ASP A 273 -20.73 29.86 -5.32
CA ASP A 273 -20.63 31.30 -5.09
C ASP A 273 -20.59 32.03 -6.45
N PRO A 274 -21.65 32.78 -6.82
CA PRO A 274 -22.89 33.03 -6.08
C PRO A 274 -23.82 31.80 -6.00
N PRO A 275 -24.63 31.65 -4.93
CA PRO A 275 -25.44 30.45 -4.66
C PRO A 275 -26.59 30.21 -5.66
N THR A 276 -26.86 31.19 -6.52
CA THR A 276 -27.85 31.11 -7.60
C THR A 276 -27.34 30.33 -8.81
N GLU A 277 -26.03 30.14 -8.93
CA GLU A 277 -25.43 29.47 -10.07
C GLU A 277 -25.23 27.97 -9.82
N ARG A 278 -25.25 27.19 -10.90
CA ARG A 278 -25.19 25.73 -10.87
C ARG A 278 -23.89 25.24 -11.48
N ALA A 279 -23.31 24.20 -10.89
CA ALA A 279 -22.14 23.51 -11.42
C ALA A 279 -22.39 22.00 -11.45
N GLU A 280 -22.04 21.34 -12.54
CA GLU A 280 -22.08 19.88 -12.62
C GLU A 280 -20.76 19.31 -12.10
N VAL A 281 -20.84 18.36 -11.17
CA VAL A 281 -19.66 17.72 -10.59
C VAL A 281 -19.62 16.29 -11.10
N TYR A 282 -18.64 15.99 -11.95
CA TYR A 282 -18.39 14.64 -12.44
C TYR A 282 -17.30 13.98 -11.60
N LEU A 283 -17.48 12.71 -11.28
CA LEU A 283 -16.44 11.91 -10.64
C LEU A 283 -15.49 11.41 -11.72
N LEU A 284 -14.20 11.72 -11.64
CA LEU A 284 -13.18 11.23 -12.58
C LEU A 284 -12.41 10.04 -12.02
N GLU A 285 -11.97 10.12 -10.77
CA GLU A 285 -11.16 9.07 -10.13
C GLU A 285 -11.60 8.86 -8.69
N VAL A 286 -11.50 7.62 -8.24
CA VAL A 286 -11.93 7.16 -6.93
C VAL A 286 -10.74 6.57 -6.16
N PRO A 287 -10.70 6.67 -4.82
CA PRO A 287 -9.65 6.08 -4.02
C PRO A 287 -9.72 4.55 -4.04
N GLU A 288 -8.60 3.91 -3.69
CA GLU A 288 -8.51 2.45 -3.63
C GLU A 288 -9.58 1.86 -2.68
N GLY A 289 -10.33 0.88 -3.20
CA GLY A 289 -11.43 0.25 -2.47
C GLY A 289 -12.80 0.92 -2.62
N SER A 290 -12.90 2.05 -3.32
CA SER A 290 -14.19 2.64 -3.69
C SER A 290 -14.88 1.84 -4.79
N ARG A 291 -16.20 1.69 -4.64
CA ARG A 291 -17.16 1.09 -5.56
C ARG A 291 -17.85 2.12 -6.45
N MET A 292 -17.57 3.42 -6.27
CA MET A 292 -18.14 4.47 -7.12
C MET A 292 -17.58 4.36 -8.55
N THR A 293 -18.39 4.74 -9.54
CA THR A 293 -18.01 4.60 -10.96
C THR A 293 -17.42 5.90 -11.51
N PRO A 294 -16.16 5.90 -11.96
CA PRO A 294 -15.56 7.00 -12.73
C PRO A 294 -16.38 7.41 -13.95
N GLY A 295 -16.36 8.70 -14.27
CA GLY A 295 -17.08 9.34 -15.37
C GLY A 295 -18.54 9.69 -15.08
N GLN A 296 -19.09 9.30 -13.94
CA GLN A 296 -20.49 9.55 -13.59
C GLN A 296 -20.71 10.96 -13.05
N LEU A 297 -21.86 11.56 -13.37
CA LEU A 297 -22.33 12.78 -12.71
C LEU A 297 -22.62 12.45 -11.24
N LEU A 298 -21.87 13.07 -10.34
CA LEU A 298 -22.01 12.87 -8.90
C LEU A 298 -23.19 13.69 -8.35
N LEU A 299 -23.23 14.98 -8.70
CA LEU A 299 -24.29 15.91 -8.30
C LEU A 299 -24.28 17.18 -9.17
N THR A 300 -25.36 17.95 -9.08
CA THR A 300 -25.43 19.34 -9.55
C THR A 300 -25.41 20.27 -8.35
N ALA A 301 -24.33 21.04 -8.18
CA ALA A 301 -24.11 21.91 -7.04
C ALA A 301 -24.95 23.20 -7.21
N PRO A 302 -25.47 23.79 -6.12
CA PRO A 302 -25.27 23.40 -4.72
C PRO A 302 -26.07 22.14 -4.31
N GLY A 303 -25.47 21.29 -3.48
CA GLY A 303 -26.04 20.00 -3.08
C GLY A 303 -25.14 19.19 -2.15
N ARG A 304 -25.56 17.96 -1.82
CA ARG A 304 -24.78 17.01 -1.02
C ARG A 304 -24.55 15.74 -1.82
N ALA A 305 -23.36 15.15 -1.70
CA ALA A 305 -23.07 13.83 -2.25
C ALA A 305 -22.48 12.91 -1.18
N GLU A 306 -22.82 11.63 -1.31
CA GLU A 306 -22.34 10.56 -0.47
C GLU A 306 -21.17 9.87 -1.16
N PHE A 307 -20.08 9.72 -0.41
CA PHE A 307 -18.88 9.01 -0.83
C PHE A 307 -18.74 7.73 -0.02
N ASP A 308 -18.46 6.63 -0.69
CA ASP A 308 -18.44 5.31 -0.05
C ASP A 308 -17.18 5.02 0.77
N GLN A 309 -16.08 5.70 0.47
CA GLN A 309 -14.76 5.46 1.04
C GLN A 309 -14.11 6.78 1.44
N LYS A 310 -13.21 6.74 2.44
CA LYS A 310 -12.34 7.87 2.76
C LYS A 310 -11.15 7.90 1.81
N GLY A 311 -10.73 9.09 1.39
CA GLY A 311 -9.59 9.24 0.51
C GLY A 311 -9.70 10.45 -0.41
N VAL A 312 -8.86 10.48 -1.42
CA VAL A 312 -8.81 11.56 -2.41
C VAL A 312 -9.62 11.14 -3.64
N TYR A 313 -10.63 11.93 -3.97
CA TYR A 313 -11.45 11.79 -5.16
C TYR A 313 -11.07 12.88 -6.17
N ARG A 314 -10.94 12.53 -7.44
CA ARG A 314 -10.78 13.53 -8.51
C ARG A 314 -12.14 13.82 -9.09
N LEU A 315 -12.52 15.08 -9.07
CA LEU A 315 -13.77 15.60 -9.60
C LEU A 315 -13.48 16.48 -10.80
N ARG A 316 -14.39 16.53 -11.76
CA ARG A 316 -14.41 17.52 -12.83
C ARG A 316 -15.63 18.39 -12.66
N ILE A 317 -15.39 19.65 -12.33
CA ILE A 317 -16.42 20.65 -12.14
C ILE A 317 -16.64 21.35 -13.48
N ARG A 318 -17.87 21.25 -14.00
CA ARG A 318 -18.30 21.96 -15.20
C ARG A 318 -19.26 23.07 -14.81
N VAL A 319 -18.83 24.29 -15.11
CA VAL A 319 -19.65 25.49 -14.98
C VAL A 319 -20.07 25.93 -16.39
N PRO A 320 -21.37 26.20 -16.63
CA PRO A 320 -21.80 26.73 -17.91
C PRO A 320 -21.02 28.00 -18.29
N GLY A 321 -20.37 28.00 -19.46
CA GLY A 321 -19.60 29.15 -19.96
C GLY A 321 -18.15 29.25 -19.47
N ARG A 322 -17.62 28.23 -18.77
CA ARG A 322 -16.20 28.09 -18.43
C ARG A 322 -15.63 26.74 -18.84
N ASP A 323 -14.31 26.69 -18.96
CA ASP A 323 -13.61 25.43 -19.15
C ASP A 323 -13.77 24.52 -17.91
N PRO A 324 -13.92 23.20 -18.11
CA PRO A 324 -13.99 22.24 -17.00
C PRO A 324 -12.73 22.29 -16.14
N VAL A 325 -12.91 22.36 -14.82
CA VAL A 325 -11.80 22.36 -13.87
C VAL A 325 -11.75 21.02 -13.15
N ASP A 326 -10.59 20.38 -13.17
CA ASP A 326 -10.35 19.17 -12.39
C ASP A 326 -9.94 19.58 -10.96
N TYR A 327 -10.62 19.03 -9.96
CA TYR A 327 -10.45 19.33 -8.54
C TYR A 327 -10.24 18.05 -7.74
N LEU A 328 -9.31 18.06 -6.80
CA LEU A 328 -9.08 16.94 -5.89
C LEU A 328 -9.79 17.22 -4.56
N LEU A 329 -10.74 16.36 -4.22
CA LEU A 329 -11.49 16.44 -2.98
C LEU A 329 -10.99 15.37 -2.02
N GLU A 330 -10.49 15.78 -0.86
CA GLU A 330 -10.23 14.87 0.26
C GLU A 330 -11.53 14.62 1.05
N VAL A 331 -11.88 13.35 1.23
CA VAL A 331 -13.09 12.91 1.94
C VAL A 331 -12.70 12.06 3.15
N PRO A 332 -13.24 12.34 4.35
CA PRO A 332 -14.07 13.49 4.71
C PRO A 332 -13.25 14.80 4.74
N GLY A 333 -13.87 15.91 4.35
CA GLY A 333 -13.23 17.22 4.30
C GLY A 333 -14.20 18.38 4.55
N PRO A 334 -13.73 19.63 4.50
CA PRO A 334 -14.60 20.81 4.64
C PRO A 334 -15.55 20.94 3.44
N PRO A 335 -16.69 21.65 3.58
CA PRO A 335 -17.58 21.93 2.46
C PRO A 335 -16.85 22.60 1.30
N LEU A 336 -17.03 22.07 0.09
CA LEU A 336 -16.40 22.61 -1.10
C LEU A 336 -17.21 23.80 -1.63
N VAL A 337 -16.58 24.97 -1.72
CA VAL A 337 -17.19 26.16 -2.33
C VAL A 337 -16.66 26.33 -3.75
N ILE A 338 -17.55 26.18 -4.73
CA ILE A 338 -17.26 26.32 -6.15
C ILE A 338 -17.50 27.79 -6.54
N LYS A 339 -16.42 28.51 -6.86
CA LYS A 339 -16.51 29.87 -7.40
C LYS A 339 -16.91 29.79 -8.86
N VAL A 340 -18.06 30.37 -9.19
CA VAL A 340 -18.62 30.31 -10.53
C VAL A 340 -18.25 31.57 -11.33
N ARG A 341 -17.83 32.65 -10.65
CA ARG A 341 -17.41 33.94 -11.22
C ARG A 341 -15.97 34.32 -10.88
#